data_AF-A0A945TRM2-F1
#
_entry.id   AF-A0A945TRM2-F1
#
_cell.length_a   1.000
_cell.length_b   1.000
_cell.length_c   1.000
_cell.angle_alpha   90.00
_cell.angle_beta   90.00
_cell.angle_gamma   90.00
#
_symmetry.space_group_name_H-M   'P 1'
#
loop_
_entity.id
_entity.type
_entity.pdbx_description
1 polymer ?
#
loop_
_entity_poly.entity_id
_entity_poly.type
_entity_poly.pdbx_seq_one_letter_code
_entity_poly.pdbx_strand_id
1 'polypeptide(L)'
;MTFLRCSILILAFALPAAAADEFQEGKLTDANYAKWRDHVLPRNWELSYRKIPWRSSYWEAVIEAQEADKPILLWSMNGHPLCNT
;
A
#
# COMPACT_ATOMS: atom_id res chain seq x y z
N MET A 1 -21.33 31.96 -30.83
CA MET A 1 -20.85 31.89 -29.43
C MET A 1 -20.18 30.54 -29.26
N THR A 2 -18.87 30.56 -29.38
CA THR A 2 -17.97 29.42 -29.54
C THR A 2 -17.86 28.68 -28.21
N PHE A 3 -18.34 27.44 -28.13
CA PHE A 3 -18.09 26.59 -26.96
C PHE A 3 -16.62 26.19 -26.96
N LEU A 4 -15.95 26.71 -25.94
CA LEU A 4 -14.56 26.56 -25.57
C LEU A 4 -14.16 25.08 -25.58
N ARG A 5 -13.22 24.71 -26.45
CA ARG A 5 -12.57 23.39 -26.46
C ARG A 5 -11.81 23.22 -25.15
N CYS A 6 -12.29 22.36 -24.25
CA CYS A 6 -11.51 21.88 -23.11
C CYS A 6 -10.35 21.02 -23.64
N SER A 7 -9.20 21.66 -23.86
CA SER A 7 -7.94 20.95 -24.08
C SER A 7 -7.50 20.31 -22.76
N ILE A 8 -7.77 19.01 -22.59
CA ILE A 8 -7.18 18.20 -21.53
C ILE A 8 -5.71 18.01 -21.89
N LEU A 9 -4.83 18.78 -21.24
CA LEU A 9 -3.40 18.50 -21.19
C LEU A 9 -3.21 17.25 -20.33
N ILE A 10 -3.05 16.08 -20.97
CA ILE A 10 -2.52 14.89 -20.32
C ILE A 10 -1.03 15.18 -20.07
N LEU A 11 -0.72 15.76 -18.92
CA LEU A 11 0.65 15.82 -18.43
C LEU A 11 1.02 14.40 -18.02
N ALA A 12 1.69 13.68 -18.93
CA ALA A 12 2.31 12.41 -18.62
C ALA A 12 3.38 12.65 -17.55
N PHE A 13 3.00 12.50 -16.28
CA PHE A 13 3.96 12.31 -15.20
C PHE A 13 4.64 10.97 -15.49
N ALA A 14 5.75 11.02 -16.23
CA ALA A 14 6.75 9.98 -16.22
C ALA A 14 7.30 9.97 -14.79
N LEU A 15 6.59 9.29 -13.89
CA LEU A 15 7.18 8.77 -12.68
C LEU A 15 8.40 7.98 -13.16
N PRO A 16 9.63 8.34 -12.77
CA PRO A 16 10.70 7.38 -12.88
C PRO A 16 10.20 6.19 -12.06
N ALA A 17 9.84 5.10 -12.74
CA ALA A 17 9.75 3.82 -12.09
C ALA A 17 11.11 3.67 -11.44
N ALA A 18 11.17 3.91 -10.13
CA ALA A 18 12.38 3.81 -9.35
C ALA A 18 13.01 2.51 -9.80
N ALA A 19 14.15 2.61 -10.49
CA ALA A 19 14.82 1.44 -11.06
C ALA A 19 14.83 0.42 -9.93
N ALA A 20 14.04 -0.64 -10.12
CA ALA A 20 13.90 -1.63 -9.08
C ALA A 20 15.32 -2.14 -8.89
N ASP A 21 15.88 -1.85 -7.71
CA ASP A 21 17.16 -2.36 -7.28
C ASP A 21 17.06 -3.87 -7.40
N GLU A 22 17.55 -4.41 -8.52
CA GLU A 22 17.37 -5.80 -8.87
C GLU A 22 18.36 -6.56 -7.99
N PHE A 23 17.89 -6.89 -6.79
CA PHE A 23 18.68 -7.64 -5.82
C PHE A 23 18.98 -9.01 -6.40
N GLN A 24 20.20 -9.17 -6.91
CA GLN A 24 20.69 -10.40 -7.50
C GLN A 24 21.70 -11.05 -6.55
N GLU A 25 21.21 -11.65 -5.47
CA GLU A 25 21.99 -12.56 -4.63
C GLU A 25 21.59 -14.01 -4.91
N GLY A 26 22.58 -14.89 -4.93
CA GLY A 26 22.36 -16.33 -5.01
C GLY A 26 21.84 -16.91 -3.69
N LYS A 27 22.27 -18.14 -3.36
CA LYS A 27 21.88 -18.78 -2.09
C LYS A 27 22.26 -17.90 -0.88
N LEU A 28 21.41 -17.93 0.15
CA LEU A 28 21.71 -17.35 1.46
C LEU A 28 22.92 -18.09 2.07
N THR A 29 23.86 -17.30 2.57
CA THR A 29 25.08 -17.72 3.28
C THR A 29 25.30 -16.77 4.46
N ASP A 30 26.15 -17.15 5.41
CA ASP A 30 26.48 -16.29 6.55
C ASP A 30 27.11 -14.95 6.09
N ALA A 31 27.85 -14.98 4.99
CA ALA A 31 28.52 -13.80 4.44
C ALA A 31 27.56 -12.78 3.81
N ASN A 32 26.44 -13.22 3.23
CA ASN A 32 25.45 -12.33 2.59
C ASN A 32 24.15 -12.16 3.40
N TYR A 33 24.11 -12.70 4.62
CA TYR A 33 22.94 -12.60 5.51
C TYR A 33 22.45 -11.16 5.70
N ALA A 34 23.35 -10.21 5.98
CA ALA A 34 22.98 -8.82 6.21
C ALA A 34 22.30 -8.20 4.98
N LYS A 35 22.81 -8.50 3.79
CA LYS A 35 22.27 -8.01 2.51
C LYS A 35 20.87 -8.58 2.27
N TRP A 36 20.67 -9.88 2.53
CA TRP A 36 19.37 -10.52 2.47
C TRP A 36 18.38 -9.93 3.48
N ARG A 37 18.78 -9.81 4.75
CA ARG A 37 17.96 -9.22 5.81
C ARG A 37 17.47 -7.83 5.40
N ASP A 38 18.38 -6.97 4.95
CA ASP A 38 18.06 -5.59 4.60
C ASP A 38 17.20 -5.50 3.34
N HIS A 39 17.30 -6.47 2.43
CA HIS A 39 16.46 -6.56 1.25
C HIS A 39 15.02 -7.03 1.54
N VAL A 40 14.84 -8.04 2.41
CA VAL A 40 13.52 -8.61 2.70
C VAL A 40 12.71 -7.79 3.70
N LEU A 41 13.38 -6.93 4.48
CA LEU A 41 12.69 -6.04 5.40
C LEU A 41 11.90 -4.98 4.61
N PRO A 42 10.64 -4.74 4.99
CA PRO A 42 9.81 -3.79 4.26
C PRO A 42 10.37 -2.39 4.40
N ARG A 43 10.35 -1.64 3.31
CA ARG A 43 10.66 -0.22 3.29
C ARG A 43 9.56 0.54 4.03
N ASN A 44 9.90 1.70 4.60
CA ASN A 44 8.94 2.50 5.37
C ASN A 44 7.67 2.88 4.60
N TRP A 45 7.76 3.07 3.28
CA TRP A 45 6.60 3.39 2.45
C TRP A 45 5.67 2.17 2.23
N GLU A 46 6.20 0.94 2.20
CA GLU A 46 5.42 -0.30 2.14
C GLU A 46 4.60 -0.51 3.43
N LEU A 47 5.06 0.07 4.54
CA LEU A 47 4.37 0.08 5.83
C LEU A 47 3.40 1.26 6.01
N SER A 48 3.11 2.04 4.96
CA SER A 48 2.24 3.23 5.07
C SER A 48 0.83 2.91 5.54
N TYR A 49 0.33 1.70 5.31
CA TYR A 49 -0.97 1.24 5.82
C TYR A 49 -1.04 1.33 7.35
N ARG A 50 0.07 1.25 8.08
CA ARG A 50 0.10 1.39 9.54
C ARG A 50 -0.22 2.79 10.03
N LYS A 51 -0.10 3.80 9.16
CA LYS A 51 -0.42 5.20 9.49
C LYS A 51 -1.92 5.50 9.40
N ILE A 52 -2.68 4.63 8.75
CA ILE A 52 -4.13 4.77 8.66
C ILE A 52 -4.71 4.48 10.05
N PRO A 53 -5.59 5.34 10.59
CA PRO A 53 -6.18 5.16 11.91
C PRO A 53 -7.29 4.11 11.84
N TRP A 54 -6.93 2.84 11.61
CA TRP A 54 -7.89 1.75 11.49
C TRP A 54 -8.80 1.64 12.71
N ARG A 55 -10.07 1.35 12.47
CA ARG A 55 -11.03 1.00 13.52
C ARG A 55 -11.07 -0.51 13.66
N SER A 56 -11.00 -0.98 14.90
CA SER A 56 -11.11 -2.41 15.23
C SER A 56 -12.57 -2.89 15.29
N SER A 57 -13.52 -1.96 15.41
CA SER A 57 -14.96 -2.25 15.38
C SER A 57 -15.58 -1.74 14.08
N TYR A 58 -16.24 -2.63 13.36
CA TYR A 58 -16.99 -2.26 12.16
C TYR A 58 -18.14 -1.29 12.49
N TRP A 59 -18.84 -1.50 13.60
CA TRP A 59 -19.99 -0.68 13.96
C TRP A 59 -19.61 0.75 14.38
N GLU A 60 -18.49 0.92 15.07
CA GLU A 60 -17.96 2.25 15.38
C GLU A 60 -17.60 3.00 14.09
N ALA A 61 -16.98 2.31 13.13
CA ALA A 61 -16.67 2.90 11.82
C ALA A 61 -17.94 3.30 11.05
N VAL A 62 -19.03 2.53 11.15
CA VAL A 62 -20.33 2.90 10.54
C VAL A 62 -20.90 4.17 11.13
N ILE A 63 -20.90 4.29 12.46
CA ILE A 63 -21.39 5.50 13.14
C ILE A 63 -20.55 6.72 12.75
N GLU A 64 -19.22 6.63 12.87
CA GLU A 64 -18.30 7.72 12.52
C GLU A 64 -18.44 8.16 11.05
N ALA A 65 -18.54 7.19 10.13
CA ALA A 65 -18.66 7.46 8.70
C ALA A 65 -19.99 8.12 8.34
N GLN A 66 -21.09 7.72 9.00
CA GLN A 66 -22.41 8.31 8.80
C GLN A 66 -22.48 9.75 9.33
N GLU A 67 -21.89 10.02 10.49
CA GLU A 67 -21.79 11.37 11.07
C GLU A 67 -20.93 12.29 10.20
N ALA A 68 -19.85 11.76 9.61
CA ALA A 68 -18.92 12.51 8.80
C ALA A 68 -19.28 12.59 7.29
N ASP A 69 -20.36 11.92 6.87
CA ASP A 69 -20.76 11.74 5.46
C ASP A 69 -19.61 11.24 4.56
N LYS A 70 -18.95 10.15 4.99
CA LYS A 70 -17.78 9.56 4.30
C LYS A 70 -17.97 8.08 3.99
N PRO A 71 -17.36 7.56 2.90
CA PRO A 71 -17.36 6.13 2.62
C PRO A 71 -16.45 5.36 3.59
N ILE A 72 -16.73 4.08 3.79
CA ILE A 72 -15.92 3.16 4.60
C ILE A 72 -15.02 2.32 3.70
N LEU A 73 -13.71 2.29 4.00
CA LEU A 73 -12.80 1.26 3.49
C LEU A 73 -12.77 0.10 4.48
N LEU A 74 -13.38 -1.02 4.12
CA LEU A 74 -13.33 -2.24 4.92
C LEU A 74 -12.14 -3.10 4.51
N TRP A 75 -11.18 -3.28 5.41
CA TRP A 75 -10.10 -4.24 5.27
C TRP A 75 -10.33 -5.40 6.23
N SER A 76 -10.60 -6.58 5.69
CA SER A 76 -10.72 -7.82 6.45
C SER A 76 -9.76 -8.83 5.84
N MET A 77 -9.02 -9.54 6.68
CA MET A 77 -8.33 -10.74 6.22
C MET A 77 -9.37 -11.83 6.00
N ASN A 78 -9.48 -12.33 4.78
CA ASN A 78 -10.28 -13.52 4.49
C ASN A 78 -9.71 -14.70 5.31
N GLY A 79 -10.42 -15.10 6.38
CA GLY A 79 -10.38 -16.43 7.01
C GLY A 79 -9.01 -17.03 7.41
N HIS A 80 -8.83 -17.20 8.73
CA HIS A 80 -7.87 -18.12 9.38
C HIS A 80 -6.36 -17.84 9.22
N PRO A 81 -5.64 -17.44 10.29
CA PRO A 81 -4.21 -17.12 10.21
C PRO A 81 -3.27 -18.35 10.08
N LEU A 82 -3.77 -19.58 10.22
CA LEU A 82 -2.96 -20.81 10.22
C LEU A 82 -3.76 -22.00 9.65
N CYS A 83 -3.91 -22.11 8.33
CA CYS A 83 -4.58 -23.26 7.70
C CYS A 83 -3.88 -24.60 8.07
N ASN A 84 -4.25 -25.21 9.20
CA ASN A 84 -3.98 -26.60 9.61
C ASN A 84 -4.70 -26.91 10.95
N THR A 85 -5.76 -27.71 10.88
CA THR A 85 -6.07 -28.73 11.90
C THR A 85 -6.01 -30.08 11.23
#